data_AF-A0A293M3J6-F1
#
_entry.id   AF-A0A293M3J6-F1
#
_cell.length_a   1.000
_cell.length_b   1.000
_cell.length_c   1.000
_cell.angle_alpha   90.00
_cell.angle_beta   90.00
_cell.angle_gamma   90.00
#
_symmetry.space_group_name_H-M   'P 1'
#
loop_
_entity.id
_entity.type
_entity.pdbx_description
1 polymer ?
#
loop_
_entity_poly.entity_id
_entity_poly.type
_entity_poly.pdbx_seq_one_letter_code
_entity_poly.pdbx_strand_id
1 'polypeptide(L)'
;MVLQLLKESQSPDTATQRAVQQKLEELNKYPDFNNYLIFVLTKLKTEDEPTRSLSGLILKNNVKAHFEKFPKEVGDFIKAECLSSVGDSSPLIRATVGILITTIASKGELTKWPELLPQLCQLLDSEDYNVCEGSFGALQKICEDSAEMLDTDALNRPLNVLVPKFLQFFRHSSPRIRGTVAHAFALMHWPA
;
A
#
# COMPACT_ATOMS: atom_id res chain seq x y z
N MET A 1 10.97 -2.94 22.71
CA MET A 1 9.64 -3.37 23.20
C MET A 1 8.72 -3.79 22.05
N VAL A 2 8.42 -2.92 21.07
CA VAL A 2 7.51 -3.28 19.96
C VAL A 2 8.05 -4.41 19.07
N LEU A 3 9.35 -4.41 18.71
CA LEU A 3 9.95 -5.53 17.95
C LEU A 3 9.82 -6.88 18.67
N GLN A 4 9.93 -6.88 19.99
CA GLN A 4 9.75 -8.09 20.79
C GLN A 4 8.31 -8.60 20.67
N LEU A 5 7.32 -7.70 20.74
CA LEU A 5 5.91 -8.05 20.53
C LEU A 5 5.65 -8.57 19.12
N LEU A 6 6.29 -8.01 18.09
CA LEU A 6 6.19 -8.50 16.71
C LEU A 6 6.83 -9.89 16.52
N LYS A 7 7.81 -10.25 17.34
CA LYS A 7 8.40 -11.59 17.33
C LYS A 7 7.51 -12.56 18.10
N GLU A 8 6.95 -12.14 19.22
CA GLU A 8 6.00 -12.93 20.01
C GLU A 8 4.67 -13.20 19.27
N SER A 9 4.21 -12.28 18.42
CA SER A 9 3.00 -12.50 17.59
C SER A 9 3.17 -13.59 16.53
N GLN A 10 4.40 -14.01 16.24
CA GLN A 10 4.70 -15.13 15.34
C GLN A 10 4.76 -16.48 16.09
N SER A 11 4.60 -16.46 17.41
CA SER A 11 4.56 -17.69 18.22
C SER A 11 3.37 -18.57 17.82
N PRO A 12 3.55 -19.90 17.72
CA PRO A 12 2.45 -20.84 17.50
C PRO A 12 1.58 -21.04 18.75
N ASP A 13 2.01 -20.54 19.91
CA ASP A 13 1.27 -20.69 21.17
C ASP A 13 0.09 -19.70 21.26
N THR A 14 -1.12 -20.24 21.36
CA THR A 14 -2.37 -19.46 21.41
C THR A 14 -2.43 -18.51 22.61
N ALA A 15 -1.88 -18.91 23.76
CA ALA A 15 -1.87 -18.05 24.96
C ALA A 15 -0.98 -16.82 24.74
N THR A 16 0.21 -17.02 24.16
CA THR A 16 1.14 -15.97 23.75
C THR A 16 0.50 -15.05 22.72
N GLN A 17 -0.13 -15.58 21.67
CA GLN A 17 -0.82 -14.77 20.66
C GLN A 17 -1.91 -13.88 21.28
N ARG A 18 -2.71 -14.43 22.21
CA ARG A 18 -3.77 -13.67 22.89
C ARG A 18 -3.19 -12.54 23.77
N ALA A 19 -2.13 -12.82 24.51
CA ALA A 19 -1.46 -11.83 25.34
C ALA A 19 -0.83 -10.71 24.50
N VAL A 20 -0.21 -11.05 23.37
CA VAL A 20 0.36 -10.07 22.45
C VAL A 20 -0.74 -9.21 21.81
N GLN A 21 -1.85 -9.81 21.40
CA GLN A 21 -2.98 -9.08 20.82
C GLN A 21 -3.54 -8.03 21.78
N GLN A 22 -3.70 -8.36 23.07
CA GLN A 22 -4.12 -7.40 24.09
C GLN A 22 -3.13 -6.22 24.22
N LYS A 23 -1.82 -6.52 24.23
CA LYS A 23 -0.79 -5.46 24.27
C LYS A 23 -0.78 -4.58 23.02
N LEU A 24 -1.01 -5.17 21.84
CA LEU A 24 -1.12 -4.41 20.58
C LEU A 24 -2.34 -3.49 20.60
N GLU A 25 -3.47 -3.93 21.16
CA GLU A 25 -4.67 -3.10 21.33
C GLU A 25 -4.44 -1.93 22.30
N GLU A 26 -3.64 -2.13 23.36
CA GLU A 26 -3.22 -1.04 24.24
C GLU A 26 -2.31 -0.04 23.52
N LEU A 27 -1.33 -0.53 22.76
CA LEU A 27 -0.40 0.33 22.00
C LEU A 27 -1.10 1.10 20.88
N ASN A 28 -2.14 0.56 20.28
CA ASN A 28 -2.97 1.24 19.28
C ASN A 28 -3.63 2.53 19.77
N LYS A 29 -3.70 2.76 21.09
CA LYS A 29 -4.19 4.01 21.67
C LYS A 29 -3.20 5.18 21.47
N TYR A 30 -1.94 4.89 21.14
CA TYR A 30 -0.89 5.89 20.95
C TYR A 30 -0.66 6.11 19.44
N PRO A 31 -0.86 7.35 18.93
CA PRO A 31 -0.65 7.64 17.50
C PRO A 31 0.76 7.28 16.99
N ASP A 32 1.79 7.48 17.81
CA ASP A 32 3.19 7.16 17.50
C ASP A 32 3.43 5.66 17.27
N PHE A 33 2.55 4.79 17.76
CA PHE A 33 2.64 3.37 17.49
C PHE A 33 2.54 3.09 15.99
N ASN A 34 1.65 3.79 15.27
CA ASN A 34 1.51 3.63 13.83
C ASN A 34 2.74 4.15 13.07
N ASN A 35 3.36 5.24 13.54
CA ASN A 35 4.63 5.74 13.01
C ASN A 35 5.75 4.69 13.17
N TYR A 36 5.77 4.00 14.30
CA TYR A 36 6.72 2.92 14.54
C TYR A 36 6.48 1.73 13.62
N LEU A 37 5.21 1.33 13.42
CA LEU A 37 4.88 0.20 12.56
C LEU A 37 5.29 0.44 11.10
N ILE A 38 5.04 1.65 10.57
CA ILE A 38 5.47 1.98 9.21
C ILE A 38 7.00 2.05 9.12
N PHE A 39 7.68 2.60 10.13
CA PHE A 39 9.15 2.63 10.18
C PHE A 39 9.76 1.22 10.13
N VAL A 40 9.20 0.26 10.88
CA VAL A 40 9.66 -1.13 10.85
C VAL A 40 9.46 -1.73 9.46
N LEU A 41 8.30 -1.49 8.82
CA LEU A 41 8.05 -1.97 7.47
C LEU A 41 9.04 -1.39 6.44
N THR A 42 9.25 -0.07 6.46
CA THR A 42 9.91 0.65 5.35
C THR A 42 11.39 0.92 5.57
N LYS A 43 11.83 1.23 6.80
CA LYS A 43 13.20 1.71 7.09
C LYS A 43 14.08 0.68 7.80
N LEU A 44 13.51 -0.17 8.64
CA LEU A 44 14.30 -1.09 9.47
C LEU A 44 14.76 -2.34 8.70
N LYS A 45 15.64 -2.15 7.71
CA LYS A 45 16.15 -3.20 6.83
C LYS A 45 16.99 -4.27 7.55
N THR A 46 17.38 -4.02 8.81
CA THR A 46 18.09 -4.99 9.66
C THR A 46 17.20 -6.10 10.20
N GLU A 47 15.87 -5.91 10.22
CA GLU A 47 14.92 -6.96 10.58
C GLU A 47 14.53 -7.79 9.35
N ASP A 48 14.13 -9.03 9.60
CA ASP A 48 13.73 -9.96 8.55
C ASP A 48 12.41 -9.55 7.87
N GLU A 49 12.22 -10.04 6.63
CA GLU A 49 11.04 -9.72 5.84
C GLU A 49 9.72 -10.12 6.51
N PRO A 50 9.60 -11.28 7.19
CA PRO A 50 8.38 -11.64 7.92
C PRO A 50 8.02 -10.64 9.02
N THR A 51 8.98 -10.21 9.85
CA THR A 51 8.72 -9.24 10.93
C THR A 51 8.34 -7.87 10.37
N ARG A 52 9.05 -7.40 9.33
CA ARG A 52 8.73 -6.15 8.64
C ARG A 52 7.33 -6.18 8.02
N SER A 53 6.99 -7.27 7.33
CA SER A 53 5.68 -7.47 6.71
C SER A 53 4.56 -7.53 7.76
N LEU A 54 4.76 -8.26 8.86
CA LEU A 54 3.80 -8.34 9.95
C LEU A 54 3.49 -6.97 10.56
N SER A 55 4.52 -6.14 10.73
CA SER A 55 4.35 -4.75 11.16
C SER A 55 3.40 -3.97 10.23
N GLY A 56 3.59 -4.11 8.91
CA GLY A 56 2.70 -3.51 7.91
C GLY A 56 1.28 -4.05 7.94
N LEU A 57 1.09 -5.35 8.20
CA LEU A 57 -0.23 -5.97 8.31
C LEU A 57 -1.00 -5.51 9.56
N ILE A 58 -0.31 -5.32 10.69
CA ILE A 58 -0.88 -4.72 11.90
C ILE A 58 -1.29 -3.28 11.60
N LEU A 59 -0.41 -2.49 10.98
CA LEU A 59 -0.72 -1.12 10.58
C LEU A 59 -1.94 -1.07 9.65
N LYS A 60 -2.05 -2.01 8.70
CA LYS A 60 -3.21 -2.12 7.81
C LYS A 60 -4.49 -2.34 8.59
N ASN A 61 -4.49 -3.19 9.62
CA ASN A 61 -5.67 -3.38 10.46
C ASN A 61 -6.05 -2.10 11.21
N ASN A 62 -5.06 -1.35 11.70
CA ASN A 62 -5.27 -0.08 12.39
C ASN A 62 -5.86 0.99 11.47
N VAL A 63 -5.30 1.15 10.26
CA VAL A 63 -5.85 2.01 9.21
C VAL A 63 -7.29 1.59 8.91
N LYS A 64 -7.54 0.29 8.69
CA LYS A 64 -8.88 -0.21 8.37
C LYS A 64 -9.92 0.14 9.43
N ALA A 65 -9.52 0.12 10.70
CA ALA A 65 -10.42 0.37 11.83
C ALA A 65 -10.58 1.86 12.17
N HIS A 66 -9.51 2.66 12.07
CA HIS A 66 -9.41 3.95 12.75
C HIS A 66 -8.71 5.05 11.96
N PHE A 67 -8.51 4.92 10.64
CA PHE A 67 -7.75 5.90 9.86
C PHE A 67 -8.24 7.35 10.00
N GLU A 68 -9.56 7.57 10.05
CA GLU A 68 -10.16 8.90 10.23
C GLU A 68 -9.81 9.57 11.57
N LYS A 69 -9.39 8.79 12.57
CA LYS A 69 -8.99 9.27 13.90
C LYS A 69 -7.49 9.55 13.99
N PHE A 70 -6.72 9.23 12.96
CA PHE A 70 -5.28 9.46 12.99
C PHE A 70 -5.01 10.96 12.94
N PRO A 71 -4.03 11.46 13.72
CA PRO A 71 -3.50 12.79 13.50
C PRO A 71 -3.02 12.94 12.06
N LYS A 72 -3.22 14.13 11.47
CA LYS A 72 -2.91 14.39 10.07
C LYS A 72 -1.44 14.07 9.76
N GLU A 73 -0.55 14.43 10.67
CA GLU A 73 0.90 14.23 10.57
C GLU A 73 1.26 12.74 10.48
N VAL A 74 0.56 11.89 11.25
CA VAL A 74 0.74 10.43 11.23
C VAL A 74 0.24 9.86 9.91
N GLY A 75 -0.95 10.29 9.46
CA GLY A 75 -1.50 9.88 8.17
C GLY A 75 -0.59 10.24 6.99
N ASP A 76 -0.12 11.48 6.95
CA ASP A 76 0.77 11.98 5.89
C ASP A 76 2.13 11.27 5.92
N PHE A 77 2.67 11.00 7.11
CA PHE A 77 3.91 10.23 7.25
C PHE A 77 3.75 8.81 6.70
N ILE A 78 2.67 8.10 7.05
CA ILE A 78 2.41 6.75 6.53
C ILE A 78 2.26 6.77 5.00
N LYS A 79 1.52 7.74 4.45
CA LYS A 79 1.34 7.91 3.01
C LYS A 79 2.67 8.08 2.29
N ALA A 80 3.51 9.01 2.76
CA ALA A 80 4.82 9.28 2.17
C ALA A 80 5.75 8.06 2.21
N GLU A 81 5.76 7.36 3.35
CA GLU A 81 6.57 6.17 3.54
C GLU A 81 6.14 5.02 2.62
N CYS A 82 4.83 4.82 2.44
CA CYS A 82 4.30 3.83 1.50
C CYS A 82 4.76 4.11 0.06
N LEU A 83 4.59 5.35 -0.41
CA LEU A 83 4.98 5.74 -1.76
C LEU A 83 6.49 5.58 -1.99
N SER A 84 7.30 5.97 -1.01
CA SER A 84 8.77 5.82 -1.08
C SER A 84 9.23 4.35 -1.09
N SER A 85 8.40 3.43 -0.61
CA SER A 85 8.74 2.01 -0.43
C SER A 85 7.99 1.08 -1.39
N VAL A 86 7.25 1.62 -2.35
CA VAL A 86 6.48 0.81 -3.32
C VAL A 86 7.40 -0.08 -4.17
N GLY A 87 8.66 0.32 -4.36
CA GLY A 87 9.70 -0.41 -5.07
C GLY A 87 10.69 -1.16 -4.18
N ASP A 88 10.32 -1.55 -2.95
CA ASP A 88 11.21 -2.35 -2.08
C ASP A 88 11.74 -3.60 -2.83
N SER A 89 12.97 -4.02 -2.58
CA SER A 89 13.56 -5.19 -3.26
C SER A 89 12.84 -6.50 -2.93
N SER A 90 12.25 -6.61 -1.73
CA SER A 90 11.48 -7.78 -1.32
C SER A 90 10.06 -7.75 -1.91
N PRO A 91 9.65 -8.78 -2.67
CA PRO A 91 8.28 -8.90 -3.15
C PRO A 91 7.25 -8.93 -2.02
N LEU A 92 7.60 -9.52 -0.87
CA LEU A 92 6.72 -9.57 0.30
C LEU A 92 6.47 -8.16 0.85
N ILE A 93 7.52 -7.35 0.96
CA ILE A 93 7.39 -5.97 1.44
C ILE A 93 6.63 -5.11 0.44
N ARG A 94 6.90 -5.23 -0.87
CA ARG A 94 6.12 -4.52 -1.91
C ARG A 94 4.64 -4.87 -1.84
N ALA A 95 4.30 -6.15 -1.69
CA ALA A 95 2.91 -6.58 -1.54
C ALA A 95 2.25 -5.93 -0.30
N THR A 96 2.93 -5.93 0.84
CA THR A 96 2.41 -5.33 2.07
C THR A 96 2.26 -3.80 1.96
N VAL A 97 3.21 -3.11 1.31
CA VAL A 97 3.10 -1.67 1.01
C VAL A 97 1.92 -1.40 0.07
N GLY A 98 1.76 -2.19 -0.99
CA GLY A 98 0.63 -2.07 -1.92
C GLY A 98 -0.72 -2.24 -1.21
N ILE A 99 -0.83 -3.23 -0.31
CA ILE A 99 -2.01 -3.45 0.54
C ILE A 99 -2.29 -2.23 1.43
N LEU A 100 -1.26 -1.60 2.01
CA LEU A 100 -1.44 -0.39 2.80
C LEU A 100 -1.94 0.79 1.96
N ILE A 101 -1.33 1.02 0.80
CA ILE A 101 -1.74 2.07 -0.14
C ILE A 101 -3.23 1.92 -0.48
N THR A 102 -3.66 0.73 -0.89
CA THR A 102 -5.04 0.49 -1.31
C THR A 102 -6.01 0.55 -0.13
N THR A 103 -5.59 0.09 1.06
CA THR A 103 -6.40 0.22 2.27
C THR A 103 -6.61 1.69 2.65
N ILE A 104 -5.57 2.51 2.58
CA ILE A 104 -5.65 3.95 2.86
C ILE A 104 -6.51 4.64 1.79
N ALA A 105 -6.34 4.33 0.51
CA ALA A 105 -7.16 4.89 -0.56
C ALA A 105 -8.65 4.56 -0.40
N SER A 106 -8.96 3.32 -0.01
CA SER A 106 -10.33 2.86 0.24
C SER A 106 -10.94 3.49 1.50
N LYS A 107 -10.18 3.62 2.59
CA LYS A 107 -10.70 4.13 3.89
C LYS A 107 -10.64 5.63 4.06
N GLY A 108 -9.60 6.25 3.53
CA GLY A 108 -9.44 7.70 3.55
C GLY A 108 -10.27 8.40 2.48
N GLU A 109 -10.86 7.66 1.55
CA GLU A 109 -11.37 8.14 0.25
C GLU A 109 -10.23 8.64 -0.65
N LEU A 110 -10.27 8.23 -1.91
CA LEU A 110 -9.26 8.59 -2.91
C LEU A 110 -9.15 10.12 -3.11
N THR A 111 -10.24 10.84 -2.87
CA THR A 111 -10.31 12.32 -2.90
C THR A 111 -9.49 13.00 -1.81
N LYS A 112 -9.26 12.35 -0.65
CA LYS A 112 -8.42 12.87 0.44
C LYS A 112 -6.94 12.49 0.29
N TRP A 113 -6.58 11.87 -0.83
CA TRP A 113 -5.21 11.59 -1.21
C TRP A 113 -4.95 11.94 -2.69
N PRO A 114 -5.11 13.23 -3.08
CA PRO A 114 -5.08 13.66 -4.48
C PRO A 114 -3.73 13.40 -5.18
N GLU A 115 -2.63 13.36 -4.43
CA GLU A 115 -1.30 13.10 -4.96
C GLU A 115 -1.02 11.62 -5.26
N LEU A 116 -1.87 10.68 -4.81
CA LEU A 116 -1.65 9.24 -4.95
C LEU A 116 -1.55 8.80 -6.42
N LEU A 117 -2.59 9.08 -7.22
CA LEU A 117 -2.64 8.63 -8.61
C LEU A 117 -1.56 9.31 -9.47
N PRO A 118 -1.35 10.65 -9.40
CA PRO A 118 -0.27 11.30 -10.14
C PRO A 118 1.12 10.74 -9.80
N GLN A 119 1.39 10.47 -8.52
CA GLN A 119 2.69 9.92 -8.12
C GLN A 119 2.86 8.48 -8.57
N LEU A 120 1.85 7.61 -8.41
CA LEU A 120 1.92 6.24 -8.92
C LEU A 120 2.12 6.22 -10.45
N CYS A 121 1.44 7.10 -11.20
CA CYS A 121 1.64 7.27 -12.64
C CYS A 121 3.06 7.68 -13.00
N GLN A 122 3.67 8.60 -12.24
CA GLN A 122 5.05 9.02 -12.44
C GLN A 122 6.03 7.88 -12.14
N LEU A 123 5.76 7.09 -11.10
CA LEU A 123 6.61 5.97 -10.72
C LEU A 123 6.60 4.84 -11.76
N LEU A 124 5.60 4.76 -12.64
CA LEU A 124 5.62 3.85 -13.79
C LEU A 124 6.77 4.16 -14.77
N ASP A 125 7.21 5.41 -14.86
CA ASP A 125 8.31 5.82 -15.73
C ASP A 125 9.70 5.50 -15.15
N SER A 126 9.75 4.92 -13.94
CA SER A 126 11.01 4.53 -13.31
C SER A 126 11.72 3.43 -14.10
N GLU A 127 13.03 3.57 -14.29
CA GLU A 127 13.88 2.51 -14.84
C GLU A 127 14.05 1.33 -13.86
N ASP A 128 13.76 1.54 -12.58
CA ASP A 128 13.76 0.47 -11.58
C ASP A 128 12.53 -0.43 -11.76
N TYR A 129 12.79 -1.68 -12.13
CA TYR A 129 11.77 -2.70 -12.31
C TYR A 129 10.85 -2.88 -11.10
N ASN A 130 11.38 -2.83 -9.87
CA ASN A 130 10.60 -3.04 -8.66
C ASN A 130 9.68 -1.84 -8.39
N VAL A 131 10.13 -0.62 -8.66
CA VAL A 131 9.31 0.59 -8.55
C VAL A 131 8.16 0.55 -9.55
N CYS A 132 8.47 0.24 -10.82
CA CYS A 132 7.46 0.12 -11.87
C CYS A 132 6.43 -0.98 -11.54
N GLU A 133 6.91 -2.17 -11.16
CA GLU A 133 6.05 -3.32 -10.84
C GLU A 133 5.17 -3.08 -9.61
N GLY A 134 5.73 -2.53 -8.52
CA GLY A 134 4.96 -2.20 -7.32
C GLY A 134 3.92 -1.12 -7.57
N SER A 135 4.27 -0.10 -8.36
CA SER A 135 3.34 0.98 -8.72
C SER A 135 2.20 0.47 -9.59
N PHE A 136 2.48 -0.43 -10.54
CA PHE A 136 1.45 -1.12 -11.30
C PHE A 136 0.54 -1.97 -10.42
N GLY A 137 1.09 -2.73 -9.47
CA GLY A 137 0.29 -3.54 -8.55
C GLY A 137 -0.67 -2.69 -7.70
N ALA A 138 -0.20 -1.54 -7.20
CA ALA A 138 -1.04 -0.60 -6.46
C ALA A 138 -2.13 0.01 -7.35
N LEU A 139 -1.79 0.48 -8.56
CA LEU A 139 -2.75 1.05 -9.50
C LEU A 139 -3.81 0.03 -9.93
N GLN A 140 -3.39 -1.20 -10.27
CA GLN A 140 -4.32 -2.28 -10.60
C GLN A 140 -5.34 -2.44 -9.49
N LYS A 141 -4.89 -2.53 -8.23
CA LYS A 141 -5.77 -2.77 -7.11
C LYS A 141 -6.71 -1.59 -6.81
N ILE A 142 -6.24 -0.35 -7.01
CA ILE A 142 -7.11 0.84 -6.94
C ILE A 142 -8.17 0.80 -8.05
N CYS A 143 -7.82 0.34 -9.25
CA CYS A 143 -8.78 0.19 -10.34
C CYS A 143 -9.81 -0.90 -10.05
N GLU A 144 -9.42 -2.01 -9.42
CA GLU A 144 -10.36 -3.04 -8.94
C GLU A 144 -11.33 -2.49 -7.90
N ASP A 145 -10.82 -1.79 -6.89
CA ASP A 145 -11.58 -1.45 -5.70
C ASP A 145 -12.31 -0.10 -5.82
N SER A 146 -11.99 0.73 -6.83
CA SER A 146 -12.49 2.10 -6.96
C SER A 146 -12.69 2.56 -8.41
N ALA A 147 -12.97 1.64 -9.34
CA ALA A 147 -13.20 1.94 -10.76
C ALA A 147 -14.17 3.11 -11.00
N GLU A 148 -15.31 3.12 -10.30
CA GLU A 148 -16.35 4.13 -10.46
C GLU A 148 -15.85 5.55 -10.14
N MET A 149 -14.96 5.70 -9.15
CA MET A 149 -14.40 7.00 -8.77
C MET A 149 -13.42 7.55 -9.80
N LEU A 150 -12.75 6.68 -10.57
CA LEU A 150 -11.70 7.06 -11.51
C LEU A 150 -12.23 7.75 -12.78
N ASP A 151 -13.53 7.68 -13.07
CA ASP A 151 -14.16 8.42 -14.17
C ASP A 151 -14.95 9.66 -13.70
N THR A 152 -14.87 10.00 -12.42
CA THR A 152 -15.61 11.15 -11.86
C THR A 152 -14.86 12.46 -12.03
N ASP A 153 -15.63 13.56 -12.14
CA ASP A 153 -15.07 14.92 -12.14
C ASP A 153 -14.43 15.28 -10.79
N ALA A 154 -14.80 14.60 -9.70
CA ALA A 154 -14.23 14.82 -8.36
C ALA A 154 -12.72 14.54 -8.29
N LEU A 155 -12.21 13.66 -9.15
CA LEU A 155 -10.79 13.36 -9.28
C LEU A 155 -10.18 13.89 -10.59
N ASN A 156 -10.93 14.71 -11.34
CA ASN A 156 -10.56 15.17 -12.68
C ASN A 156 -10.36 14.02 -13.69
N ARG A 157 -11.25 13.02 -13.66
CA ARG A 157 -11.28 11.85 -14.55
C ARG A 157 -9.90 11.19 -14.78
N PRO A 158 -9.28 10.61 -13.73
CA PRO A 158 -7.96 9.98 -13.81
C PRO A 158 -7.79 8.96 -14.95
N LEU A 159 -8.86 8.29 -15.37
CA LEU A 159 -8.80 7.33 -16.49
C LEU A 159 -8.26 7.95 -17.79
N ASN A 160 -8.50 9.23 -18.05
CA ASN A 160 -8.01 9.93 -19.23
C ASN A 160 -6.47 9.96 -19.31
N VAL A 161 -5.78 9.83 -18.18
CA VAL A 161 -4.31 9.78 -18.09
C VAL A 161 -3.83 8.34 -17.95
N LEU A 162 -4.50 7.54 -17.12
CA LEU A 162 -4.13 6.15 -16.83
C LEU A 162 -4.23 5.25 -18.06
N VAL A 163 -5.30 5.37 -18.84
CA VAL A 163 -5.55 4.50 -20.00
C VAL A 163 -4.46 4.66 -21.07
N PRO A 164 -4.12 5.89 -21.56
CA PRO A 164 -3.01 6.06 -22.50
C PRO A 164 -1.68 5.58 -21.96
N LYS A 165 -1.42 5.78 -20.66
CA LYS A 165 -0.21 5.31 -19.99
C LYS A 165 -0.13 3.79 -20.05
N PHE A 166 -1.19 3.08 -19.64
CA PHE A 166 -1.23 1.61 -19.63
C PHE A 166 -1.04 1.03 -21.03
N LEU A 167 -1.62 1.63 -22.06
CA LEU A 167 -1.44 1.21 -23.46
C LEU A 167 0.04 1.16 -23.89
N GLN A 168 0.89 2.05 -23.37
CA GLN A 168 2.33 2.04 -23.66
C GLN A 168 3.03 0.80 -23.11
N PHE A 169 2.57 0.27 -21.96
CA PHE A 169 3.19 -0.87 -21.29
C PHE A 169 2.74 -2.24 -21.83
N PHE A 170 1.74 -2.31 -22.71
CA PHE A 170 1.44 -3.56 -23.44
C PHE A 170 2.62 -4.04 -24.30
N ARG A 171 3.53 -3.14 -24.68
CA ARG A 171 4.77 -3.46 -25.41
C ARG A 171 6.01 -3.51 -24.51
N HIS A 172 5.83 -3.48 -23.19
CA HIS A 172 6.95 -3.49 -22.25
C HIS A 172 7.76 -4.80 -22.38
N SER A 173 9.08 -4.75 -22.16
CA SER A 173 9.98 -5.91 -22.30
C SER A 173 9.65 -7.04 -21.33
N SER A 174 9.26 -6.70 -20.09
CA SER A 174 8.88 -7.65 -19.05
C SER A 174 7.49 -8.28 -19.28
N PRO A 175 7.38 -9.62 -19.42
CA PRO A 175 6.10 -10.32 -19.54
C PRO A 175 5.17 -10.12 -18.34
N ARG A 176 5.74 -9.98 -17.14
CA ARG A 176 4.97 -9.77 -15.91
C ARG A 176 4.26 -8.42 -15.93
N ILE A 177 4.98 -7.34 -16.30
CA ILE A 177 4.38 -6.00 -16.43
C ILE A 177 3.28 -6.01 -17.50
N ARG A 178 3.50 -6.66 -18.65
CA ARG A 178 2.45 -6.80 -19.68
C ARG A 178 1.21 -7.50 -19.14
N GLY A 179 1.37 -8.56 -18.34
CA GLY A 179 0.27 -9.28 -17.71
C GLY A 179 -0.51 -8.42 -16.71
N THR A 180 0.19 -7.70 -15.84
CA THR A 180 -0.40 -6.77 -14.85
C THR A 180 -1.20 -5.66 -15.54
N VAL A 181 -0.65 -5.07 -16.60
CA VAL A 181 -1.31 -4.02 -17.39
C VAL A 181 -2.56 -4.54 -18.08
N ALA A 182 -2.49 -5.71 -18.71
CA ALA A 182 -3.65 -6.32 -19.37
C ALA A 182 -4.78 -6.59 -18.38
N HIS A 183 -4.44 -7.04 -17.16
CA HIS A 183 -5.40 -7.23 -16.09
C HIS A 183 -6.03 -5.91 -15.64
N ALA A 184 -5.21 -4.89 -15.33
CA ALA A 184 -5.69 -3.57 -14.94
C ALA A 184 -6.60 -2.94 -16.00
N PHE A 185 -6.25 -3.07 -17.29
CA PHE A 185 -7.05 -2.56 -18.40
C PHE A 185 -8.41 -3.25 -18.51
N ALA A 186 -8.48 -4.58 -18.32
CA ALA A 186 -9.72 -5.33 -18.36
C ALA A 186 -10.70 -4.93 -17.23
N LEU A 187 -10.18 -4.54 -16.07
CA LEU A 187 -10.97 -4.13 -14.90
C LEU A 187 -11.58 -2.74 -15.04
N MET A 188 -11.00 -1.87 -15.88
CA MET A 188 -11.51 -0.51 -16.09
C MET A 188 -12.82 -0.46 -16.88
N HIS A 189 -13.39 -1.61 -17.28
CA HIS A 189 -14.60 -1.72 -18.12
C HIS A 189 -14.56 -0.80 -19.35
N TRP A 190 -13.36 -0.50 -19.85
CA TRP A 190 -13.19 0.36 -21.01
C TRP A 190 -13.73 -0.39 -22.24
N PRO A 191 -14.67 0.18 -23.01
CA PRO A 191 -15.17 -0.49 -24.20
C PRO A 191 -14.00 -0.68 -25.18
N ALA A 192 -13.79 -1.93 -25.57
CA ALA A 192 -12.89 -2.32 -26.64
C ALA A 192 -13.24 -1.61 -27.96
#